data_AF-B1I9C1-F1
#
_entry.id   AF-B1I9C1-F1
#
_cell.length_a   1.000
_cell.length_b   1.000
_cell.length_c   1.000
_cell.angle_alpha   90.00
_cell.angle_beta   90.00
_cell.angle_gamma   90.00
#
_symmetry.space_group_name_H-M   'P 1'
#
loop_
_entity.id
_entity.type
_entity.pdbx_description
1 polymer ?
#
loop_
_entity_poly.entity_id
_entity_poly.type
_entity_poly.pdbx_seq_one_letter_code
_entity_poly.pdbx_strand_id
1 'polypeptide(L)' 'MEKQIAFYMTKRSSEELDKIQEIFAKNEGKVTKAYILNQAIYKYYEYIKEYYKIDEEIK' A
#
# COMPACT_ATOMS: atom_id res chain seq x y z
N MET A 1 18.50 -7.98 -1.28
CA MET A 1 18.05 -7.33 -2.53
C MET A 1 16.59 -7.00 -2.37
N GLU A 2 16.19 -5.75 -2.59
CA GLU A 2 14.78 -5.40 -2.70
C GLU A 2 14.17 -6.15 -3.90
N LYS A 3 13.04 -6.82 -3.68
CA LYS A 3 12.33 -7.52 -4.74
C LYS A 3 11.36 -6.54 -5.40
N GLN A 4 11.52 -6.29 -6.69
CA GLN A 4 10.56 -5.51 -7.46
C GLN A 4 9.33 -6.37 -7.74
N ILE A 5 8.15 -5.90 -7.34
CA ILE A 5 6.87 -6.59 -7.58
C ILE A 5 6.11 -5.82 -8.66
N ALA A 6 5.75 -6.50 -9.74
CA ALA A 6 4.84 -5.98 -10.76
C ALA A 6 3.43 -6.51 -10.49
N PHE A 7 2.43 -5.65 -10.63
CA PHE A 7 1.01 -6.02 -10.47
C PHE A 7 0.17 -5.41 -11.57
N TYR A 8 -0.92 -6.08 -11.90
CA TYR A 8 -1.94 -5.58 -12.81
C TYR A 8 -3.00 -4.80 -12.02
N MET A 9 -3.48 -3.72 -12.60
CA MET A 9 -4.57 -2.92 -12.04
C MET A 9 -5.60 -2.60 -13.11
N THR A 10 -6.85 -2.47 -12.67
CA THR A 10 -7.91 -1.98 -13.55
C THR A 10 -7.66 -0.50 -13.87
N LYS A 11 -8.19 -0.05 -15.02
CA LYS A 11 -8.17 1.38 -15.38
C LYS A 11 -8.74 2.26 -14.26
N ARG A 12 -9.87 1.83 -13.68
CA ARG A 12 -10.50 2.53 -12.55
C ARG A 12 -9.56 2.67 -11.36
N SER A 13 -8.91 1.58 -10.94
CA SER A 13 -7.99 1.61 -9.80
C SER A 13 -6.77 2.49 -10.06
N SER A 14 -6.29 2.57 -11.30
CA SER A 14 -5.21 3.49 -11.67
C SER A 14 -5.65 4.94 -11.54
N GLU A 15 -6.84 5.29 -12.04
CA GLU A 15 -7.40 6.65 -11.94
C GLU A 15 -7.68 7.06 -10.49
N GLU A 16 -8.14 6.12 -9.66
CA GLU A 16 -8.31 6.34 -8.22
C GLU A 16 -6.96 6.58 -7.53
N LEU A 17 -5.91 5.85 -7.92
CA LEU A 17 -4.55 6.06 -7.39
C LEU A 17 -3.97 7.43 -7.77
N ASP A 18 -4.25 7.92 -8.99
CA ASP A 18 -3.89 9.28 -9.40
C ASP A 18 -4.52 10.33 -8.49
N LYS A 19 -5.83 10.22 -8.24
CA LYS A 19 -6.56 11.14 -7.33
C LYS A 19 -6.00 11.11 -5.91
N ILE A 20 -5.65 9.93 -5.40
CA ILE A 20 -5.03 9.80 -4.08
C ILE A 20 -3.66 10.50 -4.07
N GLN A 21 -2.85 10.31 -5.09
CA GLN A 21 -1.54 10.96 -5.19
C GLN A 21 -1.66 12.50 -5.20
N GLU A 22 -2.68 13.05 -5.86
CA GLU A 22 -2.98 14.49 -5.82
C GLU A 22 -3.35 14.98 -4.41
N ILE A 23 -4.12 14.19 -3.65
CA ILE A 23 -4.48 14.52 -2.27
C ILE A 23 -3.23 14.56 -1.39
N PHE A 24 -2.34 13.58 -1.51
CA PHE A 24 -1.07 13.57 -0.79
C PHE A 24 -0.21 14.78 -1.16
N ALA A 25 -0.09 15.07 -2.46
CA ALA A 25 0.68 16.22 -2.94
C ALA A 25 0.22 17.55 -2.35
N LYS A 26 -1.08 17.70 -2.08
CA LYS A 26 -1.67 18.91 -1.49
C LYS A 26 -1.48 19.01 0.03
N ASN A 27 -1.54 17.90 0.74
CA ASN A 27 -1.60 17.89 2.22
C ASN A 27 -0.28 17.54 2.89
N GLU A 28 0.49 16.63 2.30
CA GLU A 28 1.67 15.99 2.92
C GLU A 28 2.93 16.19 2.08
N GLY A 29 2.79 16.66 0.84
CA GLY A 29 3.88 16.85 -0.11
C GLY A 29 3.93 15.76 -1.18
N LYS A 30 4.86 15.91 -2.13
CA LYS A 30 4.94 15.00 -3.29
C LYS A 30 5.42 13.62 -2.88
N VAL A 31 4.60 12.61 -3.15
CA VAL A 31 4.93 11.18 -2.98
C VAL A 31 4.76 10.42 -4.30
N THR A 32 5.35 9.23 -4.40
CA THR A 32 5.18 8.36 -5.57
C THR A 32 3.97 7.44 -5.40
N LYS A 33 3.40 6.95 -6.51
CA LYS A 33 2.38 5.89 -6.49
C LYS A 33 2.84 4.63 -5.77
N ALA A 34 4.11 4.27 -5.94
CA ALA A 34 4.72 3.12 -5.25
C ALA A 34 4.71 3.30 -3.73
N TYR A 35 5.00 4.50 -3.22
CA TYR A 35 4.90 4.79 -1.79
C TYR A 35 3.47 4.56 -1.27
N ILE A 36 2.46 5.10 -1.97
CA ILE A 36 1.05 4.96 -1.58
C ILE A 36 0.65 3.48 -1.51
N LEU A 37 1.01 2.70 -2.53
CA LEU A 37 0.70 1.28 -2.59
C LEU A 37 1.44 0.48 -1.51
N ASN A 38 2.71 0.80 -1.25
CA ASN A 38 3.46 0.19 -0.16
C ASN A 38 2.77 0.45 1.19
N GLN A 39 2.36 1.68 1.47
CA GLN A 39 1.63 2.01 2.70
C GLN A 39 0.31 1.24 2.82
N ALA A 40 -0.44 1.10 1.72
CA ALA A 40 -1.67 0.32 1.70
C ALA A 40 -1.41 -1.18 1.98
N ILE A 41 -0.38 -1.75 1.35
CA ILE A 41 0.04 -3.14 1.56
C ILE A 41 0.45 -3.35 3.02
N TYR A 42 1.30 -2.48 3.59
CA TYR A 42 1.73 -2.58 4.98
C TYR A 42 0.54 -2.56 5.95
N LYS A 43 -0.38 -1.61 5.79
CA LYS A 43 -1.58 -1.54 6.65
C LYS A 43 -2.44 -2.79 6.57
N TYR A 44 -2.65 -3.33 5.38
CA TYR A 44 -3.42 -4.56 5.23
C TYR A 44 -2.66 -5.78 5.76
N TYR A 45 -1.34 -5.82 5.60
CA TYR A 45 -0.50 -6.88 6.12
C TYR A 45 -0.56 -6.96 7.64
N GLU A 46 -0.46 -5.83 8.35
CA GLU A 46 -0.64 -5.79 9.81
C GLU A 46 -2.03 -6.27 10.24
N TYR A 47 -3.08 -5.84 9.53
CA TYR A 47 -4.43 -6.34 9.76
C TYR A 47 -4.52 -7.87 9.61
N ILE A 48 -3.90 -8.45 8.58
CA ILE A 48 -3.88 -9.90 8.36
C ILE A 48 -3.14 -10.61 9.50
N LYS A 49 -1.99 -10.10 9.95
CA LYS A 49 -1.24 -10.68 11.07
C LYS A 49 -2.07 -10.70 12.35
N GLU A 50 -2.74 -9.61 12.66
CA GLU A 50 -3.62 -9.48 13.82
C GLU A 50 -4.84 -10.40 13.71
N TYR A 51 -5.55 -10.35 12.58
CA TYR A 51 -6.77 -11.12 12.35
C TYR A 51 -6.54 -12.63 12.41
N TYR A 52 -5.44 -13.10 11.82
CA TYR A 52 -5.09 -14.52 11.80
C TYR A 52 -4.13 -14.92 12.93
N LYS A 53 -3.80 -14.03 13.87
CA LYS A 53 -2.92 -14.28 15.01
C LYS A 53 -1.57 -14.89 14.62
N ILE A 54 -1.03 -14.49 13.48
CA ILE A 54 0.21 -15.06 12.92
C ILE A 54 1.42 -14.78 13.82
N ASP A 55 1.37 -13.72 14.64
CA ASP A 55 2.44 -13.37 15.58
C ASP A 55 2.33 -14.07 16.96
N GLU A 56 1.26 -14.82 17.25
CA GLU A 56 1.11 -15.52 18.54
C GLU A 56 1.87 -16.87 18.61
N GLU A 57 2.46 -17.35 17.51
CA GLU A 57 3.14 -18.67 17.41
C GLU A 57 4.69 -18.62 17.45
N ILE A 58 5.30 -17.56 17.98
CA ILE A 58 6.73 -17.58 18.33
C ILE A 58 6.87 -17.51 19.85
N LYS A 59 6.69 -18.66 20.51
CA LYS A 59 7.16 -18.92 21.88
C LYS A 59 8.01 -20.17 21.90
#